data_AF-A0A814SEV2-F1
#
_entry.id   AF-A0A814SEV2-F1
#
_cell.length_a   1.000
_cell.length_b   1.000
_cell.length_c   1.000
_cell.angle_alpha   90.00
_cell.angle_beta   90.00
_cell.angle_gamma   90.00
#
_symmetry.space_group_name_H-M   'P 1'
#
loop_
_entity.id
_entity.type
_entity.pdbx_description
1 polymer ?
#
loop_
_entity_poly.entity_id
_entity_poly.type
_entity_poly.pdbx_seq_one_letter_code
_entity_poly.pdbx_strand_id
1 'polypeptide(L)'
;MLGSIFRLNSIIHDDENQIWIIQMCLCSDDEHNLKQILIDMKSEIENGETNLCILGKVVRRMGHFDLAKTYYYRCLDELSQNDPLLLTVYKDLAKVASHEKDYEEHLRLRRLLAKINEKIQLNDNEIQTNETDKLTYKAPTCTDGVKNQDESDVDCGGTTCWSQCLPQQGLAGGNGYGGQLNQLCYPTFIFVDEEQSVYVSDGSNHRVMKWGKDAKEGRIVAGGNGQGRNLNQLWAPKGVVVDHFGRIYVADCYNDRVMRWYEGKEEGEIVVGGNGQGNQTNQLMRPLGLSFDDEGNLYVADDCNHRIQKFEIIL
;
A
#
# COMPACT_ATOMS: atom_id res chain seq x y z
N MET A 1 -25.68 30.12 9.75
CA MET A 1 -26.02 29.31 8.55
C MET A 1 -25.13 28.06 8.38
N LEU A 2 -24.19 27.78 9.31
CA LEU A 2 -23.38 26.55 9.35
C LEU A 2 -24.09 25.34 10.01
N GLY A 3 -25.15 25.57 10.78
CA GLY A 3 -25.82 24.53 11.58
C GLY A 3 -26.67 23.53 10.80
N SER A 4 -26.81 23.70 9.48
CA SER A 4 -27.67 22.85 8.62
C SER A 4 -26.91 21.82 7.78
N ILE A 5 -25.57 21.87 7.73
CA ILE A 5 -24.77 20.97 6.87
C ILE A 5 -23.81 20.14 7.71
N PHE A 6 -23.27 20.74 8.77
CA PHE A 6 -22.45 20.04 9.74
C PHE A 6 -23.01 20.29 11.14
N ARG A 7 -23.37 19.23 11.84
CA ARG A 7 -23.67 19.31 13.26
C ARG A 7 -22.33 19.30 14.01
N LEU A 8 -21.99 20.42 14.61
CA LEU A 8 -20.87 20.50 15.55
C LEU A 8 -21.12 19.50 16.69
N ASN A 9 -20.22 18.54 16.83
CA ASN A 9 -20.35 17.47 17.80
C ASN A 9 -19.55 17.82 19.07
N SER A 10 -18.29 18.25 18.89
CA SER A 10 -17.44 18.71 20.00
C SER A 10 -16.34 19.65 19.51
N ILE A 11 -15.85 20.48 20.42
CA ILE A 11 -14.61 21.24 20.26
C ILE A 11 -13.75 20.87 21.47
N ILE A 12 -12.56 20.34 21.22
CA ILE A 12 -11.62 19.91 22.24
C ILE A 12 -10.36 20.73 22.04
N HIS A 13 -9.90 21.39 23.11
CA HIS A 13 -8.59 22.02 23.13
C HIS A 13 -7.60 21.05 23.77
N ASP A 14 -6.53 20.73 23.06
CA ASP A 14 -5.41 19.97 23.60
C ASP A 14 -4.33 20.97 24.04
N ASP A 15 -4.27 21.20 25.35
CA ASP A 15 -3.33 22.14 25.97
C ASP A 15 -1.87 21.71 25.79
N GLU A 16 -1.58 20.41 25.65
CA GLU A 16 -0.22 19.89 25.50
C GLU A 16 0.35 20.19 24.11
N ASN A 17 -0.49 20.14 23.08
CA ASN A 17 -0.09 20.35 21.69
C ASN A 17 -0.54 21.71 21.12
N GLN A 18 -1.25 22.54 21.89
CA GLN A 18 -1.81 23.84 21.48
C GLN A 18 -2.67 23.75 20.20
N ILE A 19 -3.45 22.67 20.09
CA ILE A 19 -4.32 22.43 18.94
C ILE A 19 -5.79 22.39 19.35
N TRP A 20 -6.64 22.88 18.45
CA TRP A 20 -8.09 22.77 18.56
C TRP A 20 -8.59 21.65 17.66
N ILE A 21 -9.18 20.62 18.27
CA ILE A 21 -9.80 19.50 17.57
C ILE A 21 -11.30 19.76 17.49
N ILE A 22 -11.79 20.05 16.29
CA ILE A 22 -13.21 20.32 16.02
C ILE A 22 -13.82 19.07 15.40
N GLN A 23 -14.70 18.40 16.13
CA GLN A 23 -15.40 17.21 15.66
C GLN A 23 -16.78 17.61 15.12
N MET A 24 -17.05 17.32 13.85
CA MET A 24 -18.31 17.64 13.18
C MET A 24 -18.90 16.41 12.51
N CYS A 25 -20.24 16.28 12.53
CA CYS A 25 -20.99 15.29 11.78
C CYS A 25 -21.65 15.94 10.57
N LEU A 26 -21.51 15.34 9.39
CA LEU A 26 -22.19 15.78 8.17
C LEU A 26 -23.69 15.45 8.28
N CYS A 27 -24.58 16.39 7.92
CA CYS A 27 -26.02 16.29 8.16
C CYS A 27 -26.91 16.64 6.95
N SER A 28 -26.41 16.71 5.71
CA SER A 28 -27.22 17.15 4.56
C SER A 28 -27.40 16.08 3.48
N ASP A 29 -28.67 15.83 3.14
CA ASP A 29 -29.12 15.08 1.95
C ASP A 29 -29.18 15.97 0.67
N ASP A 30 -28.91 17.27 0.77
CA ASP A 30 -29.04 18.23 -0.35
C ASP A 30 -27.70 18.76 -0.88
N GLU A 31 -27.50 18.55 -2.18
CA GLU A 31 -26.31 18.90 -2.99
C GLU A 31 -26.08 20.42 -3.16
N HIS A 32 -27.15 21.22 -3.01
CA HIS A 32 -27.16 22.66 -3.32
C HIS A 32 -26.45 23.53 -2.27
N ASN A 33 -26.39 23.09 -1.03
CA ASN A 33 -25.88 23.86 0.11
C ASN A 33 -24.37 23.65 0.34
N LEU A 34 -23.83 22.54 -0.18
CA LEU A 34 -22.42 22.21 -0.12
C LEU A 34 -21.60 23.14 -1.02
N LYS A 35 -22.12 23.48 -2.21
CA LYS A 35 -21.45 24.31 -3.23
C LYS A 35 -21.05 25.70 -2.72
N GLN A 36 -21.84 26.31 -1.84
CA GLN A 36 -21.53 27.64 -1.27
C GLN A 36 -20.48 27.57 -0.15
N ILE A 37 -20.49 26.51 0.68
CA ILE A 37 -19.44 26.27 1.69
C ILE A 37 -18.07 26.10 1.03
N LEU A 38 -18.01 25.42 -0.13
CA LEU A 38 -16.78 25.23 -0.91
C LEU A 38 -16.22 26.54 -1.46
N ILE A 39 -17.10 27.46 -1.88
CA ILE A 39 -16.73 28.79 -2.36
C ILE A 39 -16.20 29.66 -1.20
N ASP A 40 -16.73 29.47 0.01
CA ASP A 40 -16.36 30.27 1.19
C ASP A 40 -15.09 29.75 1.90
N MET A 41 -14.74 28.47 1.74
CA MET A 41 -13.48 27.89 2.28
C MET A 41 -12.25 28.23 1.42
N LYS A 42 -12.42 28.92 0.29
CA LYS A 42 -11.46 29.22 -0.80
C LYS A 42 -10.23 30.08 -0.43
N SER A 43 -9.72 29.99 0.81
CA SER A 43 -8.38 30.45 1.16
C SER A 43 -7.44 29.25 1.18
N GLU A 44 -6.36 29.34 0.40
CA GLU A 44 -5.23 28.40 0.42
C GLU A 44 -4.84 28.06 1.86
N ILE A 45 -4.70 26.77 2.16
CA ILE A 45 -4.02 26.35 3.39
C ILE A 45 -2.51 26.44 3.10
N GLU A 46 -1.74 26.88 4.07
CA GLU A 46 -0.29 27.21 4.03
C GLU A 46 0.62 26.14 3.38
N ASN A 47 0.12 24.92 3.10
CA ASN A 47 0.85 23.80 2.52
C ASN A 47 0.58 23.55 1.02
N GLY A 48 -0.20 24.40 0.36
CA GLY A 48 -0.45 24.28 -1.08
C GLY A 48 -1.42 23.15 -1.49
N GLU A 49 -2.26 22.63 -0.59
CA GLU A 49 -3.38 21.74 -0.95
C GLU A 49 -4.67 22.55 -1.20
N THR A 50 -5.44 22.20 -2.24
CA THR A 50 -6.76 22.79 -2.49
C THR A 50 -7.83 22.18 -1.56
N ASN A 51 -8.84 22.97 -1.20
CA ASN A 51 -9.97 22.48 -0.40
C ASN A 51 -10.68 21.28 -1.03
N LEU A 52 -10.77 21.24 -2.37
CA LEU A 52 -11.37 20.13 -3.11
C LEU A 52 -10.61 18.82 -2.88
N CYS A 53 -9.28 18.85 -2.85
CA CYS A 53 -8.46 17.67 -2.57
C CYS A 53 -8.69 17.14 -1.14
N ILE A 54 -8.73 18.05 -0.15
CA ILE A 54 -8.98 17.71 1.26
C ILE A 54 -10.37 17.10 1.43
N LEU A 55 -11.39 17.67 0.79
CA LEU A 55 -12.75 17.15 0.82
C LEU A 55 -12.86 15.78 0.15
N GLY A 56 -12.21 15.59 -0.99
CA GLY A 56 -12.08 14.28 -1.62
C GLY A 56 -11.53 13.23 -0.64
N LYS A 57 -10.47 13.56 0.11
CA LYS A 57 -9.88 12.67 1.12
C LYS A 57 -10.83 12.36 2.28
N VAL A 58 -11.50 13.39 2.82
CA VAL A 58 -12.44 13.23 3.95
C VAL A 58 -13.63 12.37 3.54
N VAL A 59 -14.26 12.69 2.42
CA VAL A 59 -15.45 11.99 1.91
C VAL A 59 -15.10 10.55 1.51
N ARG A 60 -13.91 10.31 0.94
CA ARG A 60 -13.40 8.96 0.69
C ARG A 60 -13.24 8.15 1.97
N ARG A 61 -12.68 8.75 3.04
CA ARG A 61 -12.54 8.09 4.35
C ARG A 61 -13.88 7.78 5.02
N MET A 62 -14.92 8.55 4.68
CA MET A 62 -16.30 8.28 5.11
C MET A 62 -17.01 7.20 4.27
N GLY A 63 -16.36 6.65 3.24
CA GLY A 63 -16.91 5.61 2.38
C GLY A 63 -17.80 6.11 1.24
N HIS A 64 -17.87 7.43 1.01
CA HIS A 64 -18.67 8.02 -0.06
C HIS A 64 -17.84 8.18 -1.34
N PHE A 65 -17.53 7.07 -2.00
CA PHE A 65 -16.56 7.01 -3.11
C PHE A 65 -16.99 7.83 -4.35
N ASP A 66 -18.26 7.78 -4.77
CA ASP A 66 -18.79 8.57 -5.89
C ASP A 66 -18.60 10.08 -5.69
N LEU A 67 -18.87 10.54 -4.46
CA LEU A 67 -18.73 11.95 -4.09
C LEU A 67 -17.25 12.34 -4.00
N ALA A 68 -16.38 11.45 -3.50
CA ALA A 68 -14.94 11.67 -3.50
C ALA A 68 -14.38 11.79 -4.94
N LYS A 69 -14.78 10.90 -5.85
CA LYS A 69 -14.45 10.98 -7.29
C LYS A 69 -14.83 12.34 -7.86
N THR A 70 -16.05 12.79 -7.60
CA THR A 70 -16.55 14.10 -8.04
C THR A 70 -15.65 15.25 -7.57
N TYR A 71 -15.20 15.22 -6.31
CA TYR A 71 -14.30 16.25 -5.79
C TYR A 71 -12.90 16.20 -6.38
N TYR A 72 -12.33 15.01 -6.55
CA TYR A 72 -11.02 14.89 -7.14
C TYR A 72 -10.99 15.30 -8.61
N TYR A 73 -12.00 14.96 -9.42
CA TYR A 73 -12.06 15.45 -10.80
C TYR A 73 -12.23 16.98 -10.88
N ARG A 74 -13.07 17.57 -10.02
CA ARG A 74 -13.15 19.04 -9.92
C ARG A 74 -11.82 19.66 -9.49
N CYS A 75 -11.09 19.00 -8.60
CA CYS A 75 -9.74 19.43 -8.24
C CYS A 75 -8.83 19.40 -9.48
N LEU A 76 -8.85 18.32 -10.27
CA LEU A 76 -8.04 18.23 -11.50
C LEU A 76 -8.37 19.33 -12.52
N ASP A 77 -9.64 19.74 -12.64
CA ASP A 77 -10.05 20.84 -13.53
C ASP A 77 -9.45 22.20 -13.13
N GLU A 78 -9.07 22.37 -11.85
CA GLU A 78 -8.50 23.60 -11.31
C GLU A 78 -6.96 23.60 -11.29
N LEU A 79 -6.32 22.43 -11.41
CA LEU A 79 -4.87 22.31 -11.33
C LEU A 79 -4.18 22.57 -12.68
N SER A 80 -3.06 23.29 -12.65
CA SER A 80 -2.20 23.46 -13.82
C SER A 80 -1.45 22.15 -14.14
N GLN A 81 -1.01 21.95 -15.40
CA GLN A 81 -0.36 20.70 -15.82
C GLN A 81 0.93 20.33 -15.06
N ASN A 82 1.57 21.31 -14.40
CA ASN A 82 2.81 21.13 -13.65
C ASN A 82 2.59 21.24 -12.13
N ASP A 83 1.33 21.25 -11.68
CA ASP A 83 1.01 21.36 -10.28
C ASP A 83 1.45 20.10 -9.50
N PRO A 84 2.24 20.23 -8.42
CA PRO A 84 2.69 19.08 -7.62
C PRO A 84 1.52 18.27 -7.02
N LEU A 85 0.34 18.86 -6.86
CA LEU A 85 -0.85 18.16 -6.37
C LEU A 85 -1.40 17.13 -7.36
N LEU A 86 -1.11 17.25 -8.67
CA LEU A 86 -1.60 16.31 -9.67
C LEU A 86 -1.29 14.87 -9.30
N LEU A 87 -0.07 14.62 -8.82
CA LEU A 87 0.38 13.29 -8.42
C LEU A 87 -0.48 12.75 -7.28
N THR A 88 -0.71 13.57 -6.26
CA THR A 88 -1.52 13.22 -5.10
C THR A 88 -2.97 12.96 -5.49
N VAL A 89 -3.57 13.83 -6.30
CA VAL A 89 -4.98 13.71 -6.72
C VAL A 89 -5.21 12.48 -7.59
N TYR A 90 -4.33 12.22 -8.56
CA TYR A 90 -4.43 11.00 -9.37
C TYR A 90 -4.20 9.73 -8.54
N LYS A 91 -3.29 9.77 -7.55
CA LYS A 91 -3.05 8.64 -6.64
C LYS A 91 -4.29 8.36 -5.82
N ASP A 92 -4.92 9.39 -5.28
CA ASP A 92 -6.15 9.26 -4.53
C ASP A 92 -7.33 8.78 -5.40
N LEU A 93 -7.48 9.28 -6.62
CA LEU A 93 -8.48 8.78 -7.59
C LEU A 93 -8.28 7.30 -7.90
N ALA A 94 -7.02 6.86 -8.08
CA ALA A 94 -6.73 5.45 -8.32
C ALA A 94 -7.18 4.59 -7.12
N LYS A 95 -7.04 5.07 -5.89
CA LYS A 95 -7.58 4.39 -4.70
C LYS A 95 -9.10 4.32 -4.72
N VAL A 96 -9.78 5.40 -5.09
CA VAL A 96 -11.25 5.42 -5.20
C VAL A 96 -11.73 4.40 -6.24
N ALA A 97 -11.15 4.43 -7.46
CA ALA A 97 -11.48 3.46 -8.50
C ALA A 97 -11.23 2.01 -8.05
N SER A 98 -10.17 1.79 -7.28
CA SER A 98 -9.87 0.49 -6.72
C SER A 98 -10.94 -0.03 -5.75
N HIS A 99 -11.41 0.82 -4.83
CA HIS A 99 -12.48 0.49 -3.89
C HIS A 99 -13.80 0.18 -4.60
N GLU A 100 -14.11 0.91 -5.66
CA GLU A 100 -15.30 0.69 -6.49
C GLU A 100 -15.16 -0.53 -7.43
N LYS A 101 -13.98 -1.18 -7.45
CA LYS A 101 -13.65 -2.28 -8.35
C LYS A 101 -13.74 -1.89 -9.83
N ASP A 102 -13.53 -0.61 -10.12
CA ASP A 102 -13.48 -0.05 -11.46
C ASP A 102 -12.07 -0.21 -12.03
N TYR A 103 -11.85 -1.37 -12.65
CA TYR A 103 -10.54 -1.80 -13.12
C TYR A 103 -9.98 -0.90 -14.23
N GLU A 104 -10.82 -0.56 -15.21
CA GLU A 104 -10.40 0.21 -16.38
C GLU A 104 -9.97 1.62 -15.98
N GLU A 105 -10.74 2.29 -15.12
CA GLU A 105 -10.40 3.63 -14.66
C GLU A 105 -9.15 3.60 -13.75
N HIS A 106 -9.01 2.61 -12.87
CA HIS A 106 -7.81 2.47 -12.05
C HIS A 106 -6.53 2.34 -12.90
N LEU A 107 -6.54 1.46 -13.92
CA LEU A 107 -5.41 1.33 -14.84
C LEU A 107 -5.12 2.62 -15.61
N ARG A 108 -6.17 3.28 -16.10
CA ARG A 108 -6.05 4.54 -16.81
C ARG A 108 -5.36 5.59 -15.93
N LEU A 109 -5.78 5.72 -14.68
CA LEU A 109 -5.20 6.64 -13.70
C LEU A 109 -3.74 6.28 -13.37
N ARG A 110 -3.40 4.99 -13.25
CA ARG A 110 -2.02 4.52 -13.07
C ARG A 110 -1.11 4.86 -14.24
N ARG A 111 -1.58 4.68 -15.47
CA ARG A 111 -0.84 5.08 -16.68
C ARG A 111 -0.62 6.60 -16.73
N LEU A 112 -1.57 7.39 -16.24
CA LEU A 112 -1.40 8.84 -16.12
C LEU A 112 -0.38 9.19 -15.03
N LEU A 113 -0.44 8.55 -13.86
CA LEU A 113 0.55 8.70 -12.79
C LEU A 113 1.97 8.40 -13.25
N ALA A 114 2.17 7.28 -13.96
CA ALA A 114 3.48 6.91 -14.48
C ALA A 114 4.05 7.97 -15.45
N LYS A 115 3.20 8.48 -16.36
CA LYS A 115 3.59 9.57 -17.29
C LYS A 115 3.92 10.87 -16.58
N ILE A 116 3.20 11.21 -15.51
CA ILE A 116 3.45 12.41 -14.71
C ILE A 116 4.77 12.25 -13.94
N ASN A 117 4.99 11.10 -13.31
CA ASN A 117 6.25 10.79 -12.63
C ASN A 117 7.46 10.85 -13.58
N GLU A 118 7.36 10.29 -14.78
CA GLU A 118 8.42 10.33 -15.78
C GLU A 118 8.75 11.77 -16.19
N LYS A 119 7.74 12.63 -16.41
CA LYS A 119 7.92 14.05 -16.70
C LYS A 119 8.61 14.81 -15.56
N ILE A 120 8.22 14.54 -14.32
CA ILE A 120 8.84 15.16 -13.14
C ILE A 120 10.32 14.76 -13.06
N GLN A 121 10.62 13.46 -13.22
CA GLN A 121 12.00 12.96 -13.21
C GLN A 121 12.86 13.57 -14.33
N LEU A 122 12.30 13.79 -15.53
CA LEU A 122 13.00 14.47 -16.62
C LEU A 122 13.28 15.94 -16.30
N ASN A 123 12.32 16.65 -15.69
CA ASN A 123 12.50 18.04 -15.28
C ASN A 123 13.56 18.18 -14.16
N ASP A 124 13.56 17.28 -13.17
CA ASP A 124 14.56 17.27 -12.10
C ASP A 124 15.99 17.02 -12.65
N ASN A 125 16.11 16.15 -13.66
CA ASN A 125 17.39 15.89 -14.34
C ASN A 125 17.85 17.10 -15.18
N GLU A 126 16.95 17.82 -15.85
CA GLU A 126 17.29 19.06 -16.57
C GLU A 126 17.72 20.18 -15.61
N ILE A 127 17.07 20.31 -14.45
CA ILE A 127 17.47 21.27 -13.40
C ILE A 127 18.87 20.93 -12.87
N GLN A 128 19.17 19.65 -12.61
CA GLN A 128 20.50 19.22 -12.18
C GLN A 128 21.60 19.45 -13.24
N THR A 129 21.27 19.45 -14.53
CA THR A 129 22.25 19.79 -15.59
C THR A 129 22.55 21.28 -15.73
N ASN A 130 21.69 22.14 -15.18
CA ASN A 130 21.82 23.61 -15.26
C ASN A 130 22.39 24.25 -13.97
N GLU A 131 22.44 23.52 -12.86
CA GLU A 131 23.17 23.90 -11.65
C GLU A 131 24.45 23.08 -11.49
N THR A 132 25.51 23.43 -12.24
CA THR A 132 26.88 23.08 -11.82
C THR A 132 27.31 24.02 -10.70
N ASP A 133 26.65 23.94 -9.55
CA ASP A 133 27.19 24.45 -8.30
C ASP A 133 27.39 23.28 -7.34
N LYS A 134 28.62 23.15 -6.87
CA LYS A 134 29.11 22.08 -6.01
C LYS A 134 28.36 22.08 -4.67
N LEU A 135 27.23 21.40 -4.60
CA LEU A 135 26.69 20.92 -3.33
C LEU A 135 27.35 19.58 -3.00
N THR A 136 28.53 19.66 -2.40
CA THR A 136 29.09 18.56 -1.62
C THR A 136 28.06 18.19 -0.56
N TYR A 137 27.36 17.07 -0.75
CA TYR A 137 26.52 16.49 0.29
C TYR A 137 27.41 16.14 1.48
N LYS A 138 27.36 16.97 2.53
CA LYS A 138 28.08 16.71 3.76
C LYS A 138 27.19 15.78 4.57
N ALA A 139 27.49 14.49 4.56
CA ALA A 139 26.85 13.53 5.44
C ALA A 139 26.91 14.04 6.89
N PRO A 140 25.87 13.86 7.72
CA PRO A 140 25.92 14.23 9.13
C PRO A 140 27.11 13.53 9.77
N THR A 141 28.07 14.31 10.29
CA THR A 141 29.23 13.75 10.98
C THR A 141 28.83 13.38 12.40
N CYS A 142 28.99 12.12 12.76
CA CYS A 142 28.95 11.65 14.14
C CYS A 142 30.09 12.35 14.92
N THR A 143 29.74 13.08 15.98
CA THR A 143 30.71 13.82 16.82
C THR A 143 31.15 13.00 18.04
N ASP A 144 31.33 11.69 17.93
CA ASP A 144 31.85 10.87 19.03
C ASP A 144 33.36 10.59 18.94
N GLY A 145 34.00 10.95 17.83
CA GLY A 145 35.45 11.16 17.77
C GLY A 145 36.30 9.90 17.92
N VAL A 146 35.77 8.70 17.67
CA VAL A 146 36.54 7.45 17.70
C VAL A 146 36.73 6.90 16.28
N LYS A 147 37.98 6.66 15.89
CA LYS A 147 38.34 5.98 14.63
C LYS A 147 38.80 4.55 14.92
N ASN A 148 38.10 3.55 14.39
CA ASN A 148 38.59 2.19 14.18
C ASN A 148 39.09 2.05 12.73
N GLN A 149 40.18 1.31 12.53
CA GLN A 149 41.13 1.50 11.41
C GLN A 149 40.85 0.67 10.14
N ASP A 150 39.62 0.22 9.89
CA ASP A 150 39.34 -0.68 8.77
C ASP A 150 37.93 -0.61 8.14
N GLU A 151 37.16 0.46 8.32
CA GLU A 151 35.85 0.61 7.64
C GLU A 151 35.95 1.39 6.31
N SER A 152 35.55 0.75 5.20
CA SER A 152 35.40 1.37 3.87
C SER A 152 33.93 1.61 3.47
N ASP A 153 33.01 1.32 4.37
CA ASP A 153 31.57 1.52 4.24
C ASP A 153 30.98 1.89 5.61
N VAL A 154 29.88 2.63 5.58
CA VAL A 154 29.25 3.22 6.78
C VAL A 154 28.42 2.12 7.46
N ASP A 155 28.96 1.46 8.48
CA ASP A 155 28.17 0.56 9.32
C ASP A 155 27.51 1.33 10.48
N CYS A 156 26.19 1.13 10.62
CA CYS A 156 25.39 1.54 11.77
C CYS A 156 25.48 0.47 12.89
N GLY A 157 26.67 -0.10 13.10
CA GLY A 157 26.89 -1.38 13.79
C GLY A 157 27.19 -1.34 15.29
N GLY A 158 26.73 -0.32 16.03
CA GLY A 158 26.96 -0.19 17.47
C GLY A 158 25.71 -0.43 18.33
N THR A 159 25.83 -1.20 19.42
CA THR A 159 24.78 -1.54 20.41
C THR A 159 24.12 -0.35 21.13
N THR A 160 24.36 0.89 20.72
CA THR A 160 23.76 2.10 21.27
C THR A 160 22.71 2.75 20.35
N CYS A 161 22.55 2.29 19.11
CA CYS A 161 21.56 2.86 18.16
C CYS A 161 20.12 2.30 18.32
N TRP A 162 19.89 1.39 19.27
CA TRP A 162 18.57 0.76 19.50
C TRP A 162 17.79 1.31 20.71
N SER A 163 18.32 2.32 21.40
CA SER A 163 17.75 2.80 22.67
C SER A 163 16.45 3.62 22.52
N GLN A 164 15.93 3.79 21.30
CA GLN A 164 14.63 4.44 21.04
C GLN A 164 13.67 3.58 20.21
N CYS A 165 13.87 2.27 20.12
CA CYS A 165 12.77 1.40 19.72
C CYS A 165 11.71 1.46 20.82
N LEU A 166 10.58 2.15 20.55
CA LEU A 166 9.32 1.98 21.27
C LEU A 166 9.13 0.48 21.56
N PRO A 167 8.55 0.09 22.72
CA PRO A 167 8.46 -1.31 23.12
C PRO A 167 7.96 -2.14 21.94
N GLN A 168 8.71 -3.18 21.55
CA GLN A 168 8.37 -4.08 20.45
C GLN A 168 7.01 -4.71 20.74
N GLN A 169 5.93 -4.06 20.29
CA GLN A 169 4.63 -4.69 20.22
C GLN A 169 4.66 -5.59 18.99
N GLY A 170 4.59 -6.90 19.21
CA GLY A 170 4.45 -7.86 18.12
C GLY A 170 3.22 -7.51 17.29
N LEU A 171 3.43 -7.16 16.01
CA LEU A 171 2.36 -6.76 15.09
C LEU A 171 1.62 -7.96 14.49
N ALA A 172 2.31 -9.09 14.31
CA ALA A 172 1.74 -10.35 13.84
C ALA A 172 2.46 -11.54 14.48
N GLY A 173 1.71 -12.50 15.02
CA GLY A 173 2.28 -13.64 15.76
C GLY A 173 2.83 -13.26 17.14
N GLY A 174 3.99 -13.82 17.52
CA GLY A 174 4.66 -13.56 18.81
C GLY A 174 4.16 -14.38 20.00
N ASN A 175 3.12 -15.21 19.84
CA ASN A 175 2.54 -16.04 20.90
C ASN A 175 2.99 -17.52 20.85
N GLY A 176 4.24 -17.75 20.44
CA GLY A 176 4.80 -19.09 20.23
C GLY A 176 4.53 -19.68 18.83
N TYR A 177 5.13 -20.84 18.58
CA TYR A 177 4.92 -21.59 17.34
C TYR A 177 3.61 -22.38 17.42
N GLY A 178 2.82 -22.38 16.34
CA GLY A 178 1.57 -23.16 16.29
C GLY A 178 0.61 -22.72 15.21
N GLY A 179 -0.58 -23.31 15.20
CA GLY A 179 -1.62 -23.11 14.18
C GLY A 179 -2.79 -22.22 14.62
N GLN A 180 -2.76 -21.65 15.83
CA GLN A 180 -3.80 -20.72 16.28
C GLN A 180 -3.76 -19.40 15.50
N LEU A 181 -4.83 -18.59 15.58
CA LEU A 181 -4.95 -17.35 14.81
C LEU A 181 -3.99 -16.24 15.27
N ASN A 182 -3.42 -16.36 16.46
CA ASN A 182 -2.39 -15.48 17.03
C ASN A 182 -0.99 -16.11 16.99
N GLN A 183 -0.82 -17.25 16.32
CA GLN A 183 0.42 -18.00 16.18
C GLN A 183 0.80 -18.18 14.72
N LEU A 184 2.09 -18.39 14.48
CA LEU A 184 2.67 -18.66 13.16
C LEU A 184 3.59 -19.88 13.28
N CYS A 185 3.83 -20.57 12.17
CA CYS A 185 4.74 -21.70 12.09
C CYS A 185 5.64 -21.57 10.85
N TYR A 186 6.89 -21.15 11.07
CA TYR A 186 7.86 -20.80 10.03
C TYR A 186 7.27 -19.83 8.98
N PRO A 187 6.91 -18.59 9.37
CA PRO A 187 6.50 -17.58 8.40
C PRO A 187 7.67 -17.25 7.47
N THR A 188 7.40 -17.11 6.16
CA THR A 188 8.46 -16.98 5.14
C THR A 188 8.50 -15.64 4.44
N PHE A 189 7.39 -14.90 4.43
CA PHE A 189 7.29 -13.63 3.71
C PHE A 189 6.16 -12.78 4.28
N ILE A 190 6.26 -11.47 4.07
CA ILE A 190 5.26 -10.49 4.51
C ILE A 190 4.91 -9.53 3.38
N PHE A 191 3.69 -9.02 3.40
CA PHE A 191 3.25 -7.88 2.61
C PHE A 191 2.48 -6.92 3.53
N VAL A 192 2.69 -5.62 3.37
CA VAL A 192 2.01 -4.59 4.15
C VAL A 192 1.21 -3.71 3.19
N ASP A 193 -0.11 -3.64 3.39
CA ASP A 193 -0.96 -2.78 2.58
C ASP A 193 -0.97 -1.32 3.09
N GLU A 194 -1.59 -0.41 2.33
CA GLU A 194 -1.67 1.01 2.68
C GLU A 194 -2.47 1.29 3.97
N GLU A 195 -3.30 0.34 4.40
CA GLU A 195 -4.07 0.40 5.65
C GLU A 195 -3.25 -0.13 6.84
N GLN A 196 -1.97 -0.46 6.62
CA GLN A 196 -1.06 -1.08 7.59
C GLN A 196 -1.53 -2.47 8.04
N SER A 197 -2.32 -3.17 7.22
CA SER A 197 -2.58 -4.58 7.43
C SER A 197 -1.37 -5.39 6.96
N VAL A 198 -1.01 -6.41 7.73
CA VAL A 198 0.12 -7.29 7.44
C VAL A 198 -0.40 -8.65 6.99
N TYR A 199 0.02 -9.07 5.79
CA TYR A 199 -0.21 -10.39 5.24
C TYR A 199 1.04 -11.21 5.43
N VAL A 200 0.91 -12.43 5.92
CA VAL A 200 2.04 -13.31 6.24
C VAL A 200 1.82 -14.66 5.58
N SER A 201 2.80 -15.10 4.79
CA SER A 201 2.89 -16.48 4.33
C SER A 201 3.31 -17.37 5.49
N ASP A 202 2.35 -18.07 6.09
CA ASP A 202 2.55 -18.96 7.24
C ASP A 202 2.86 -20.38 6.73
N GLY A 203 4.11 -20.56 6.28
CA GLY A 203 4.53 -21.64 5.39
C GLY A 203 4.21 -23.03 5.91
N SER A 204 4.52 -23.34 7.18
CA SER A 204 4.30 -24.69 7.71
C SER A 204 2.86 -24.96 8.13
N ASN A 205 2.04 -23.92 8.28
CA ASN A 205 0.60 -24.07 8.46
C ASN A 205 -0.18 -24.04 7.13
N HIS A 206 0.52 -23.89 6.00
CA HIS A 206 -0.06 -23.93 4.65
C HIS A 206 -1.22 -22.94 4.46
N ARG A 207 -1.01 -21.71 4.93
CA ARG A 207 -2.01 -20.64 4.92
C ARG A 207 -1.34 -19.28 4.72
N VAL A 208 -2.15 -18.31 4.33
CA VAL A 208 -1.81 -16.88 4.41
C VAL A 208 -2.72 -16.25 5.45
N MET A 209 -2.11 -15.49 6.34
CA MET A 209 -2.79 -14.82 7.43
C MET A 209 -2.75 -13.31 7.22
N LYS A 210 -3.83 -12.59 7.55
CA LYS A 210 -3.89 -11.12 7.58
C LYS A 210 -4.12 -10.63 9.00
N TRP A 211 -3.31 -9.68 9.46
CA TRP A 211 -3.54 -8.88 10.66
C TRP A 211 -3.91 -7.47 10.26
N GLY A 212 -4.99 -6.94 10.82
CA GLY A 212 -5.24 -5.50 10.75
C GLY A 212 -4.30 -4.74 11.69
N LYS A 213 -4.22 -3.42 11.53
CA LYS A 213 -3.50 -2.56 12.46
C LYS A 213 -3.96 -2.82 13.90
N ASP A 214 -2.99 -3.02 14.80
CA ASP A 214 -3.20 -3.27 16.24
C ASP A 214 -4.00 -4.54 16.60
N ALA A 215 -4.28 -5.43 15.64
CA ALA A 215 -5.03 -6.66 15.87
C ALA A 215 -4.24 -7.66 16.74
N LYS A 216 -4.93 -8.28 17.71
CA LYS A 216 -4.32 -9.29 18.61
C LYS A 216 -4.24 -10.68 18.00
N GLU A 217 -5.09 -10.95 17.01
CA GLU A 217 -5.11 -12.18 16.23
C GLU A 217 -5.31 -11.84 14.75
N GLY A 218 -4.87 -12.75 13.90
CA GLY A 218 -5.04 -12.64 12.47
C GLY A 218 -6.24 -13.44 12.00
N ARG A 219 -6.49 -13.39 10.71
CA ARG A 219 -7.47 -14.26 10.04
C ARG A 219 -6.85 -14.90 8.81
N ILE A 220 -7.34 -16.09 8.48
CA ILE A 220 -6.94 -16.79 7.27
C ILE A 220 -7.55 -16.06 6.07
N VAL A 221 -6.72 -15.73 5.09
CA VAL A 221 -7.16 -15.07 3.85
C VAL A 221 -6.83 -15.87 2.58
N ALA A 222 -6.03 -16.93 2.71
CA ALA A 222 -5.85 -17.95 1.67
C ALA A 222 -5.38 -19.28 2.30
N GLY A 223 -5.80 -20.40 1.73
CA GLY A 223 -5.44 -21.75 2.22
C GLY A 223 -6.04 -22.07 3.59
N GLY A 224 -5.27 -22.74 4.46
CA GLY A 224 -5.71 -23.12 5.81
C GLY A 224 -6.49 -24.44 5.89
N ASN A 225 -6.74 -25.11 4.76
CA ASN A 225 -7.44 -26.40 4.69
C ASN A 225 -6.46 -27.60 4.58
N GLY A 226 -5.30 -27.46 5.23
CA GLY A 226 -4.21 -28.44 5.21
C GLY A 226 -3.34 -28.36 3.95
N GLN A 227 -2.30 -29.20 3.95
CA GLN A 227 -1.39 -29.36 2.82
C GLN A 227 -2.11 -30.04 1.65
N GLY A 228 -2.03 -29.46 0.45
CA GLY A 228 -2.54 -30.15 -0.73
C GLY A 228 -2.62 -29.28 -1.99
N ARG A 229 -3.22 -29.84 -3.05
CA ARG A 229 -3.30 -29.24 -4.39
C ARG A 229 -4.69 -28.72 -4.77
N ASN A 230 -5.70 -28.97 -3.93
CA ASN A 230 -7.04 -28.46 -4.18
C ASN A 230 -7.06 -26.92 -4.19
N LEU A 231 -8.12 -26.32 -4.73
CA LEU A 231 -8.22 -24.86 -4.88
C LEU A 231 -8.40 -24.12 -3.54
N ASN A 232 -8.76 -24.83 -2.47
CA ASN A 232 -8.80 -24.31 -1.10
C ASN A 232 -7.56 -24.67 -0.26
N GLN A 233 -6.55 -25.32 -0.86
CA GLN A 233 -5.34 -25.79 -0.20
C GLN A 233 -4.09 -25.13 -0.76
N LEU A 234 -3.05 -25.09 0.08
CA LEU A 234 -1.71 -24.63 -0.27
C LEU A 234 -0.69 -25.68 0.18
N TRP A 235 0.53 -25.60 -0.36
CA TRP A 235 1.66 -26.39 0.10
C TRP A 235 2.91 -25.50 0.25
N ALA A 236 3.15 -25.12 1.50
CA ALA A 236 4.21 -24.23 1.94
C ALA A 236 4.30 -22.93 1.10
N PRO A 237 3.27 -22.07 1.18
CA PRO A 237 3.28 -20.81 0.46
C PRO A 237 4.51 -19.99 0.86
N LYS A 238 5.21 -19.43 -0.13
CA LYS A 238 6.47 -18.70 0.11
C LYS A 238 6.31 -17.21 0.00
N GLY A 239 5.72 -16.70 -1.07
CA GLY A 239 5.44 -15.28 -1.27
C GLY A 239 3.96 -14.95 -1.20
N VAL A 240 3.67 -13.73 -0.75
CA VAL A 240 2.33 -13.14 -0.78
C VAL A 240 2.46 -11.69 -1.23
N VAL A 241 1.59 -11.26 -2.13
CA VAL A 241 1.37 -9.85 -2.47
C VAL A 241 -0.12 -9.61 -2.64
N VAL A 242 -0.55 -8.38 -2.40
CA VAL A 242 -1.94 -7.97 -2.61
C VAL A 242 -1.94 -6.87 -3.64
N ASP A 243 -2.78 -6.99 -4.66
CA ASP A 243 -2.94 -5.91 -5.63
C ASP A 243 -3.80 -4.78 -5.06
N HIS A 244 -3.87 -3.67 -5.80
CA HIS A 244 -4.61 -2.50 -5.34
C HIS A 244 -6.09 -2.76 -5.10
N PHE A 245 -6.68 -3.78 -5.75
CA PHE A 245 -8.09 -4.18 -5.61
C PHE A 245 -8.34 -5.14 -4.44
N GLY A 246 -7.31 -5.43 -3.64
CA GLY A 246 -7.41 -6.33 -2.50
C GLY A 246 -7.37 -7.81 -2.87
N ARG A 247 -6.97 -8.17 -4.10
CA ARG A 247 -6.80 -9.58 -4.48
C ARG A 247 -5.45 -10.08 -4.02
N ILE A 248 -5.45 -11.25 -3.41
CA ILE A 248 -4.31 -11.82 -2.71
C ILE A 248 -3.66 -12.86 -3.61
N TYR A 249 -2.40 -12.64 -3.98
CA TYR A 249 -1.62 -13.54 -4.82
C TYR A 249 -0.61 -14.27 -3.94
N VAL A 250 -0.58 -15.59 -4.08
CA VAL A 250 0.22 -16.46 -3.22
C VAL A 250 1.06 -17.38 -4.09
N ALA A 251 2.38 -17.36 -3.86
CA ALA A 251 3.29 -18.32 -4.48
C ALA A 251 3.17 -19.64 -3.71
N ASP A 252 2.40 -20.56 -4.28
CA ASP A 252 2.14 -21.90 -3.74
C ASP A 252 3.30 -22.83 -4.13
N CYS A 253 4.41 -22.63 -3.42
CA CYS A 253 5.75 -23.07 -3.81
C CYS A 253 5.85 -24.54 -4.21
N TYR A 254 5.43 -25.48 -3.35
CA TYR A 254 5.55 -26.91 -3.66
C TYR A 254 4.43 -27.44 -4.57
N ASN A 255 3.51 -26.59 -4.97
CA ASN A 255 2.52 -26.88 -6.02
C ASN A 255 2.87 -26.23 -7.36
N ASP A 256 4.01 -25.55 -7.46
CA ASP A 256 4.54 -24.98 -8.71
C ASP A 256 3.52 -24.07 -9.43
N ARG A 257 2.82 -23.25 -8.64
CA ARG A 257 1.75 -22.37 -9.13
C ARG A 257 1.70 -21.06 -8.34
N VAL A 258 1.11 -20.04 -8.95
CA VAL A 258 0.64 -18.84 -8.26
C VAL A 258 -0.88 -18.87 -8.25
N MET A 259 -1.43 -18.69 -7.06
CA MET A 259 -2.87 -18.69 -6.83
C MET A 259 -3.34 -17.28 -6.46
N ARG A 260 -4.56 -16.93 -6.86
CA ARG A 260 -5.24 -15.69 -6.52
C ARG A 260 -6.47 -15.97 -5.66
N TRP A 261 -6.60 -15.28 -4.54
CA TRP A 261 -7.80 -15.29 -3.69
C TRP A 261 -8.46 -13.92 -3.69
N TYR A 262 -9.79 -13.96 -3.62
CA TYR A 262 -10.59 -12.81 -3.24
C TYR A 262 -10.92 -12.93 -1.76
N GLU A 263 -10.92 -11.79 -1.07
CA GLU A 263 -11.24 -11.78 0.34
C GLU A 263 -12.62 -12.40 0.62
N GLY A 264 -12.67 -13.32 1.59
CA GLY A 264 -13.89 -14.04 1.96
C GLY A 264 -14.25 -15.24 1.07
N LYS A 265 -13.45 -15.57 0.05
CA LYS A 265 -13.63 -16.80 -0.74
C LYS A 265 -12.90 -17.98 -0.10
N GLU A 266 -13.55 -19.15 -0.16
CA GLU A 266 -12.99 -20.41 0.36
C GLU A 266 -11.93 -21.00 -0.58
N GLU A 267 -12.09 -20.77 -1.89
CA GLU A 267 -11.22 -21.27 -2.95
C GLU A 267 -10.54 -20.12 -3.70
N GLY A 268 -9.33 -20.40 -4.17
CA GLY A 268 -8.56 -19.53 -5.04
C GLY A 268 -8.56 -20.02 -6.48
N GLU A 269 -7.93 -19.23 -7.34
CA GLU A 269 -7.82 -19.48 -8.76
C GLU A 269 -6.35 -19.57 -9.16
N ILE A 270 -6.00 -20.53 -10.01
CA ILE A 270 -4.65 -20.61 -10.58
C ILE A 270 -4.51 -19.49 -11.62
N VAL A 271 -3.56 -18.58 -11.41
CA VAL A 271 -3.30 -17.47 -12.35
C VAL A 271 -1.99 -17.64 -13.12
N VAL A 272 -1.03 -18.39 -12.57
CA VAL A 272 0.23 -18.72 -13.22
C VAL A 272 0.66 -20.13 -12.83
N GLY A 273 1.25 -20.89 -13.75
CA GLY A 273 1.74 -22.24 -13.48
C GLY A 273 0.60 -23.26 -13.36
N GLY A 274 0.79 -24.28 -12.51
CA GLY A 274 -0.20 -25.34 -12.33
C GLY A 274 -0.28 -26.37 -13.46
N ASN A 275 0.49 -26.19 -14.54
CA ASN A 275 0.58 -27.10 -15.70
C ASN A 275 1.71 -28.14 -15.53
N GLY A 276 1.94 -28.56 -14.29
CA GLY A 276 3.09 -29.38 -13.92
C GLY A 276 4.37 -28.57 -13.69
N GLN A 277 5.29 -29.17 -12.95
CA GLN A 277 6.62 -28.62 -12.71
C GLN A 277 7.43 -28.62 -14.01
N GLY A 278 8.07 -27.50 -14.34
CA GLY A 278 8.93 -27.42 -15.52
C GLY A 278 9.34 -25.98 -15.86
N ASN A 279 10.01 -25.82 -17.00
CA ASN A 279 10.60 -24.54 -17.44
C ASN A 279 9.91 -23.94 -18.68
N GLN A 280 8.80 -24.53 -19.14
CA GLN A 280 7.98 -23.93 -20.20
C GLN A 280 7.35 -22.60 -19.72
N THR A 281 6.85 -21.80 -20.66
CA THR A 281 6.29 -20.46 -20.37
C THR A 281 5.08 -20.50 -19.44
N ASN A 282 4.30 -21.58 -19.44
CA ASN A 282 3.14 -21.80 -18.58
C ASN A 282 3.43 -22.73 -17.38
N GLN A 283 4.70 -23.01 -17.11
CA GLN A 283 5.17 -23.85 -16.01
C GLN A 283 6.06 -23.04 -15.07
N LEU A 284 6.10 -23.46 -13.81
CA LEU A 284 6.97 -22.94 -12.77
C LEU A 284 7.70 -24.10 -12.09
N MET A 285 8.72 -23.78 -11.31
CA MET A 285 9.41 -24.68 -10.42
C MET A 285 9.75 -23.94 -9.12
N ARG A 286 8.98 -24.22 -8.06
CA ARG A 286 9.12 -23.61 -6.73
C ARG A 286 9.10 -22.08 -6.74
N PRO A 287 8.01 -21.42 -7.17
CA PRO A 287 7.92 -19.98 -7.11
C PRO A 287 8.07 -19.46 -5.67
N LEU A 288 8.81 -18.35 -5.49
CA LEU A 288 9.09 -17.74 -4.19
C LEU A 288 8.47 -16.35 -4.09
N GLY A 289 9.22 -15.32 -4.46
CA GLY A 289 8.80 -13.92 -4.38
C GLY A 289 7.84 -13.55 -5.50
N LEU A 290 6.90 -12.66 -5.17
CA LEU A 290 5.95 -12.05 -6.09
C LEU A 290 6.07 -10.52 -5.98
N SER A 291 5.83 -9.79 -7.07
CA SER A 291 5.69 -8.33 -7.05
C SER A 291 4.84 -7.86 -8.22
N PHE A 292 4.14 -6.75 -8.06
CA PHE A 292 3.45 -6.07 -9.15
C PHE A 292 4.26 -4.87 -9.63
N ASP A 293 4.17 -4.56 -10.93
CA ASP A 293 4.50 -3.22 -11.44
C ASP A 293 3.28 -2.29 -11.38
N ASP A 294 3.49 -1.00 -11.68
CA ASP A 294 2.42 0.01 -11.68
C ASP A 294 1.35 -0.22 -12.76
N GLU A 295 1.64 -1.04 -13.76
CA GLU A 295 0.70 -1.44 -14.82
C GLU A 295 -0.14 -2.65 -14.41
N GLY A 296 0.13 -3.26 -13.25
CA GLY A 296 -0.58 -4.43 -12.75
C GLY A 296 -0.03 -5.76 -13.27
N ASN A 297 1.14 -5.78 -13.91
CA ASN A 297 1.78 -7.03 -14.30
C ASN A 297 2.44 -7.70 -13.11
N LEU A 298 2.29 -9.02 -13.02
CA LEU A 298 2.85 -9.83 -11.95
C LEU A 298 4.24 -10.33 -12.34
N TYR A 299 5.22 -10.09 -11.48
CA TYR A 299 6.56 -10.66 -11.56
C TYR A 299 6.68 -11.82 -10.57
N VAL A 300 7.19 -12.96 -11.05
CA VAL A 300 7.34 -14.20 -10.28
C VAL A 300 8.81 -14.61 -10.28
N ALA A 301 9.38 -14.78 -9.08
CA ALA A 301 10.68 -15.43 -8.91
C ALA A 301 10.51 -16.95 -9.01
N ASP A 302 10.85 -17.50 -10.18
CA ASP A 302 10.78 -18.92 -10.51
C ASP A 302 12.09 -19.60 -10.11
N ASP A 303 12.27 -19.76 -8.81
CA ASP A 303 13.55 -19.98 -8.10
C ASP A 303 14.38 -21.12 -8.67
N CYS A 304 13.79 -22.30 -8.81
CA CYS A 304 14.51 -23.49 -9.27
C CYS A 304 14.69 -23.54 -10.79
N ASN A 305 14.05 -22.63 -11.53
CA ASN A 305 14.35 -22.38 -12.95
C ASN A 305 15.34 -21.22 -13.14
N HIS A 306 15.82 -20.60 -12.05
CA HIS A 306 16.81 -19.52 -12.07
C HIS A 306 16.39 -18.31 -12.94
N ARG A 307 15.10 -17.96 -12.93
CA ARG A 307 14.55 -16.88 -13.75
C ARG A 307 13.50 -16.04 -13.03
N ILE A 308 13.29 -14.83 -13.54
CA ILE A 308 12.13 -14.00 -13.22
C ILE A 308 11.21 -13.98 -14.44
N GLN A 309 9.91 -14.17 -14.23
CA GLN A 309 8.92 -14.11 -15.30
C GLN A 309 7.92 -12.99 -15.03
N LYS A 310 7.57 -12.24 -16.09
CA LYS A 310 6.51 -11.23 -16.10
C LYS A 310 5.25 -11.85 -16.71
N PHE A 311 4.12 -11.67 -16.05
CA PHE A 311 2.80 -12.08 -16.52
C PHE A 311 1.88 -10.89 -16.55
N GLU A 312 1.24 -10.68 -17.70
CA GLU A 312 0.10 -9.79 -17.81
C GLU A 312 -1.09 -10.49 -17.16
N ILE A 313 -1.42 -10.06 -15.94
CA ILE A 313 -2.62 -10.55 -15.27
C ILE A 313 -3.75 -9.65 -15.73
N ILE A 314 -4.70 -10.21 -16.48
CA ILE A 314 -5.95 -9.52 -16.78
C ILE A 314 -6.67 -9.41 -15.43
N LEU A 315 -6.61 -8.20 -14.89
CA LEU A 315 -7.24 -7.81 -13.64
C LEU A 315 -8.71 -7.41 -13.91
#